data_AF-X0ZDV2-F1
#
_entry.id   AF-X0ZDV2-F1
#
_cell.length_a   1.000
_cell.length_b   1.000
_cell.length_c   1.000
_cell.angle_alpha   90.00
_cell.angle_beta   90.00
_cell.angle_gamma   90.00
#
_symmetry.space_group_name_H-M   'P 1'
#
loop_
_entity.id
_entity.type
_entity.pdbx_description
1 polymer ?
#
loop_
_entity_poly.entity_id
_entity_poly.type
_entity_poly.pdbx_seq_one_letter_code
_entity_poly.pdbx_strand_id
1 'polypeptide(L)' 'MSDDQILDKLDKIIGLLAIQGREKNDQIKILDSLGFTSKFISALTSIPEGTVGRIRSTKLKKNK' A
#
# COMPACT_ATOMS: atom_id res chain seq x y z
N MET A 1 -9.48 21.00 -12.02
CA MET A 1 -9.05 19.75 -11.35
C MET A 1 -10.30 18.91 -11.23
N SER A 2 -10.30 17.69 -11.78
CA SER A 2 -11.49 16.82 -11.71
C SER A 2 -11.59 16.19 -10.33
N ASP A 3 -12.81 15.88 -9.86
CA ASP A 3 -13.03 15.28 -8.54
C ASP A 3 -12.21 13.99 -8.33
N ASP A 4 -12.04 13.19 -9.38
CA ASP A 4 -11.20 11.98 -9.38
C ASP A 4 -9.72 12.28 -9.04
N GLN A 5 -9.20 13.42 -9.48
CA GLN A 5 -7.83 13.83 -9.16
C GLN A 5 -7.68 14.27 -7.71
N ILE A 6 -8.76 14.77 -7.10
CA ILE A 6 -8.79 15.15 -5.69
C ILE A 6 -8.82 13.88 -4.85
N LEU A 7 -9.66 12.91 -5.20
CA LEU A 7 -9.74 11.62 -4.52
C LEU A 7 -8.39 10.87 -4.57
N ASP A 8 -7.74 10.78 -5.73
CA ASP A 8 -6.41 10.14 -5.85
C ASP A 8 -5.34 10.82 -4.97
N LYS A 9 -5.39 12.16 -4.84
CA LYS A 9 -4.49 12.90 -3.95
C LYS A 9 -4.79 12.62 -2.48
N LEU A 10 -6.07 12.54 -2.10
CA LEU A 10 -6.48 12.22 -0.73
C LEU A 10 -6.02 10.82 -0.33
N ASP A 11 -6.21 9.82 -1.21
CA ASP A 11 -5.75 8.45 -0.99
C ASP A 11 -4.23 8.39 -0.75
N LYS A 12 -3.45 9.19 -1.50
CA LYS A 12 -1.99 9.29 -1.31
C LYS A 12 -1.64 9.89 0.05
N ILE A 13 -2.34 10.96 0.45
CA ILE A 13 -2.10 11.61 1.75
C ILE A 13 -2.43 10.64 2.88
N ILE A 14 -3.58 9.97 2.83
CA ILE A 14 -4.00 8.98 3.82
C ILE A 14 -2.98 7.84 3.90
N GLY A 15 -2.53 7.33 2.75
CA GLY A 15 -1.51 6.29 2.67
C GLY A 15 -0.19 6.70 3.34
N LEU A 16 0.31 7.90 3.06
CA LEU A 16 1.55 8.43 3.65
C LEU A 16 1.45 8.59 5.17
N LEU A 17 0.33 9.11 5.66
CA LEU A 17 0.08 9.26 7.09
C LEU A 17 0.01 7.89 7.80
N ALA A 18 -0.65 6.91 7.17
CA ALA A 18 -0.83 5.59 7.75
C ALA A 18 0.50 4.81 7.93
N ILE A 19 1.49 5.05 7.05
CA ILE A 19 2.77 4.34 7.05
C ILE A 19 3.91 5.07 7.75
N GLN A 20 3.67 6.28 8.23
CA GLN A 20 4.72 7.13 8.81
C GLN A 20 5.38 6.44 10.02
N GLY A 21 6.71 6.39 10.01
CA GLY A 21 7.49 5.76 11.08
C GLY A 21 7.36 4.24 11.18
N ARG A 22 6.74 3.57 10.20
CA ARG A 22 6.59 2.10 10.16
C ARG A 22 7.69 1.45 9.32
N GLU A 23 8.06 0.23 9.67
CA GLU A 23 8.99 -0.57 8.88
C GLU A 23 8.35 -1.07 7.58
N LYS A 24 9.15 -1.27 6.53
CA LYS A 24 8.70 -1.61 5.16
C LYS A 24 7.64 -2.72 5.09
N ASN A 25 7.82 -3.80 5.85
CA ASN A 25 6.86 -4.91 5.87
C ASN A 25 5.51 -4.50 6.47
N ASP A 26 5.52 -3.65 7.48
CA ASP A 26 4.30 -3.15 8.12
C ASP A 26 3.65 -2.06 7.29
N GLN A 27 4.43 -1.21 6.60
CA GLN A 27 3.90 -0.27 5.61
C GLN A 27 3.06 -1.00 4.56
N ILE A 28 3.58 -2.10 3.99
CA ILE A 28 2.85 -2.91 3.01
C ILE A 28 1.58 -3.48 3.62
N LYS A 29 1.62 -4.06 4.83
CA LYS A 29 0.44 -4.64 5.48
C LYS A 29 -0.65 -3.60 5.77
N ILE A 30 -0.26 -2.41 6.20
CA ILE A 30 -1.18 -1.31 6.51
C ILE A 30 -1.87 -0.85 5.22
N LEU A 31 -1.10 -0.53 4.18
CA LEU A 31 -1.65 -0.09 2.90
C LEU A 31 -2.48 -1.18 2.21
N ASP A 32 -2.08 -2.44 2.37
CA ASP A 32 -2.85 -3.60 1.93
C ASP A 32 -4.22 -3.69 2.62
N SER A 33 -4.25 -3.45 3.92
CA SER A 33 -5.49 -3.47 4.72
C SER A 33 -6.41 -2.27 4.42
N LEU A 34 -5.85 -1.16 3.92
CA LEU A 34 -6.61 -0.02 3.40
C LEU A 34 -7.16 -0.26 1.98
N GLY A 35 -6.88 -1.42 1.36
CA GLY A 35 -7.41 -1.79 0.06
C GLY A 35 -6.63 -1.22 -1.13
N PHE A 36 -5.45 -0.65 -0.91
CA PHE A 36 -4.65 -0.08 -2.01
C PHE A 36 -4.11 -1.15 -2.95
N THR A 37 -3.94 -0.82 -4.23
CA THR A 37 -3.39 -1.74 -5.23
C THR A 37 -1.88 -1.95 -5.05
N SER A 38 -1.34 -3.07 -5.52
CA SER A 38 0.11 -3.36 -5.41
C SER A 38 0.96 -2.28 -6.08
N LYS A 39 0.50 -1.77 -7.23
CA LYS A 39 1.10 -0.64 -7.95
C LYS A 39 1.14 0.63 -7.10
N PHE A 40 0.05 0.94 -6.41
CA PHE A 40 -0.03 2.13 -5.55
C PHE A 40 0.89 2.01 -4.32
N ILE A 41 0.88 0.85 -3.67
CA ILE A 41 1.80 0.55 -2.55
C ILE A 41 3.25 0.68 -3.02
N SER A 42 3.59 0.10 -4.17
CA SER A 42 4.92 0.18 -4.76
C SER A 42 5.37 1.63 -4.97
N ALA A 43 4.47 2.47 -5.48
CA ALA A 43 4.73 3.89 -5.70
C ALA A 43 4.93 4.69 -4.39
N LEU A 44 4.19 4.35 -3.33
CA LEU A 44 4.29 5.05 -2.03
C LEU A 44 5.50 4.62 -1.20
N THR A 45 5.86 3.33 -1.22
CA THR A 45 6.91 2.78 -0.34
C THR A 45 8.25 2.61 -1.04
N SER A 46 8.32 2.87 -2.36
CA SER A 46 9.49 2.57 -3.21
C SER A 46 9.91 1.10 -3.16
N ILE A 47 8.97 0.19 -2.93
CA ILE A 47 9.21 -1.26 -2.89
C ILE A 47 8.74 -1.83 -4.23
N PRO A 48 9.55 -2.68 -4.92
CA PRO A 48 9.13 -3.27 -6.18
C PRO A 48 7.78 -4.01 -6.06
N GLU A 49 6.91 -3.84 -7.06
CA GLU A 49 5.58 -4.46 -7.06
C GLU A 49 5.63 -5.99 -6.89
N GLY A 50 6.63 -6.66 -7.50
CA GLY A 50 6.84 -8.10 -7.31
C GLY A 50 7.14 -8.49 -5.85
N THR A 51 7.81 -7.63 -5.09
CA THR A 51 8.06 -7.82 -3.65
C THR A 51 6.78 -7.62 -2.84
N VAL A 52 5.98 -6.61 -3.17
CA VAL A 52 4.66 -6.37 -2.55
C VAL A 52 3.74 -7.57 -2.77
N GLY A 53 3.66 -8.06 -4.02
CA GLY A 53 2.87 -9.24 -4.38
C GLY A 53 3.32 -10.51 -3.65
N ARG A 54 4.63 -10.73 -3.49
CA ARG A 54 5.17 -11.84 -2.69
C ARG A 54 4.72 -11.77 -1.23
N ILE A 55 4.80 -10.61 -0.59
CA ILE A 55 4.40 -10.38 0.81
C ILE A 55 2.88 -10.59 1.01
N ARG A 56 2.07 -10.15 0.04
CA ARG A 56 0.62 -10.44 0.02
C ARG A 56 0.31 -11.92 -0.10
N SER A 57 1.04 -12.61 -0.97
CA SER A 57 0.83 -14.04 -1.27
C SER A 57 1.21 -14.94 -0.08
N THR A 58 2.25 -14.59 0.68
CA THR A 58 2.61 -15.30 1.92
C THR A 58 1.59 -15.11 3.03
N LYS A 59 0.87 -13.97 3.09
CA LYS A 59 -0.24 -13.75 4.03
C LYS A 59 -1.42 -14.70 3.74
N LEU A 60 -1.80 -14.87 2.47
CA LEU A 60 -2.87 -15.79 2.07
C LEU A 60 -2.58 -17.25 2.43
N LYS A 61 -1.31 -17.67 2.37
CA LYS A 61 -0.90 -19.03 2.74
C LYS A 61 -0.91 -19.30 4.25
N LYS A 62 -0.89 -18.27 5.10
CA LYS A 62 -0.83 -18.42 6.56
C LYS A 62 -2.22 -18.56 7.21
N ASN A 63 -3.29 -18.28 6.46
CA ASN A 63 -4.69 -18.41 6.89
C ASN A 63 -5.39 -19.66 6.31
N LYS A 64 -4.62 -20.64 5.81
CA LYS A 64 -5.09 -21.97 5.40
C LYS A 64 -4.52 -23.01 6.34
#